data_AF-A0A1Q9P7I9-F1
#
_entry.id   AF-A0A1Q9P7I9-F1
#
_cell.length_a   1.000
_cell.length_b   1.000
_cell.length_c   1.000
_cell.angle_alpha   90.00
_cell.angle_beta   90.00
_cell.angle_gamma   90.00
#
_symmetry.space_group_name_H-M   'P 1'
#
loop_
_entity.id
_entity.type
_entity.pdbx_description
1 polymer ?
#
loop_
_entity_poly.entity_id
_entity_poly.type
_entity_poly.pdbx_seq_one_letter_code
_entity_poly.pdbx_strand_id
1 'polypeptide(L)'
;MIRLKHVSILIILILPIFALVPTLVASPNETLVSQTKVDTSLPAYFVEETQRVAVYAESNLTLPAYAPGGVYTDHYQNVIDLLESAGYAVTALSTQDILDHKLMVADYDAFVLPNQLPRESIINHIKDYWLGGGGVLCF
;
A
#
# COMPACT_ATOMS: atom_id res chain seq x y z
N MET A 1 -11.30 38.67 43.39
CA MET A 1 -9.87 39.03 43.24
C MET A 1 -8.90 37.83 43.13
N ILE A 2 -9.36 36.57 43.09
CA ILE A 2 -8.47 35.39 42.98
C ILE A 2 -8.24 34.96 41.52
N ARG A 3 -9.25 35.11 40.63
CA ARG A 3 -9.14 34.71 39.21
C ARG A 3 -8.11 35.54 38.40
N LEU A 4 -7.93 36.82 38.73
CA LEU A 4 -6.98 37.69 38.02
C LEU A 4 -5.53 37.26 38.27
N LYS A 5 -5.20 36.78 39.48
CA LYS A 5 -3.85 36.29 39.83
C LYS A 5 -3.45 35.02 39.06
N HIS A 6 -4.41 34.12 38.82
CA HIS A 6 -4.14 32.86 38.10
C HIS A 6 -3.87 33.10 36.61
N VAL A 7 -4.56 34.06 36.01
CA VAL A 7 -4.32 34.47 34.61
C VAL A 7 -2.94 35.10 34.44
N SER A 8 -2.49 35.92 35.39
CA SER A 8 -1.15 36.52 35.36
C SER A 8 -0.03 35.48 35.47
N ILE A 9 -0.22 34.43 36.28
CA ILE A 9 0.76 33.34 36.42
C ILE A 9 0.87 32.53 35.13
N LEU A 10 -0.26 32.25 34.47
CA LEU A 10 -0.28 31.54 33.19
C LEU A 10 0.49 32.31 32.10
N ILE A 11 0.32 33.63 32.02
CA ILE A 11 1.00 34.47 31.03
C ILE A 11 2.52 34.48 31.25
N ILE A 12 2.98 34.54 32.50
CA ILE A 12 4.42 34.51 32.83
C ILE A 12 5.05 33.16 32.47
N LEU A 13 4.30 32.05 32.59
CA LEU A 13 4.81 30.71 32.29
C LEU A 13 5.01 30.45 30.79
N ILE A 14 4.18 31.05 29.93
CA ILE A 14 4.19 30.80 28.48
C ILE A 14 5.12 31.79 27.72
N LEU A 15 5.40 32.97 28.30
CA LEU A 15 6.21 34.01 27.68
C LEU A 15 7.64 33.59 27.26
N PRO A 16 8.41 32.80 28.04
CA PRO A 16 9.78 32.46 27.65
C PRO A 16 9.87 31.47 26.48
N ILE A 17 8.78 30.77 26.13
CA ILE A 17 8.74 29.81 25.02
C ILE A 17 8.87 30.54 23.67
N PHE A 18 8.45 31.80 23.59
CA PHE A 18 8.57 32.61 22.36
C PHE A 18 9.92 33.33 22.21
N ALA A 19 10.74 33.38 23.26
CA ALA A 19 12.04 34.08 23.21
C ALA A 19 13.18 33.24 22.61
N LEU A 20 12.98 31.93 22.40
CA LEU A 20 13.97 31.02 21.82
C LEU A 20 13.71 30.64 20.36
N VAL A 21 12.78 31.30 19.67
CA VAL A 21 12.63 31.10 18.22
C VAL A 21 13.85 31.74 17.54
N PRO A 22 14.66 31.00 16.77
CA PRO A 22 15.72 31.60 15.98
C PRO A 22 15.07 32.58 14.99
N THR A 23 15.37 33.86 15.14
CA THR A 23 14.98 34.88 14.17
C THR A 23 15.84 34.67 12.93
N LEU A 24 15.28 34.03 11.90
CA LEU A 24 15.82 34.08 10.55
C LEU A 24 15.63 35.50 10.01
N VAL A 25 16.52 36.41 10.41
CA VAL A 25 16.66 37.71 9.74
C VAL A 25 17.49 37.44 8.49
N ALA A 26 16.84 37.37 7.33
CA ALA A 26 17.55 37.42 6.06
C ALA A 26 18.17 38.81 5.92
N SER A 27 19.45 38.92 6.25
CA SER A 27 20.28 40.08 5.90
C SER A 27 20.51 40.04 4.37
N PRO A 28 20.24 41.10 3.61
CA PRO A 28 20.37 41.07 2.15
C PRO A 28 21.82 41.22 1.65
N ASN A 29 22.82 40.94 2.49
CA ASN A 29 24.21 41.15 2.10
C ASN A 29 25.16 40.20 2.83
N GLU A 30 25.14 38.91 2.48
CA GLU A 30 26.32 38.07 2.65
C GLU A 30 26.59 37.27 1.36
N THR A 31 27.71 37.63 0.76
CA THR A 31 28.58 36.90 -0.17
C THR A 31 28.16 35.48 -0.56
N LEU A 32 28.17 35.23 -1.88
CA LEU A 32 28.19 33.91 -2.53
C LEU A 32 29.26 33.01 -1.89
N VAL A 33 28.89 32.29 -0.83
CA VAL A 33 29.58 31.07 -0.43
C VAL A 33 29.14 30.04 -1.45
N SER A 34 30.10 29.59 -2.26
CA SER A 34 29.94 28.49 -3.21
C SER A 34 29.22 27.34 -2.53
N GLN A 35 27.92 27.19 -2.79
CA GLN A 35 27.18 26.01 -2.38
C GLN A 35 27.78 24.87 -3.19
N THR A 36 28.63 24.06 -2.56
CA THR A 36 28.96 22.74 -3.10
C THR A 36 27.63 22.06 -3.34
N LYS A 37 27.24 21.93 -4.61
CA LYS A 37 26.05 21.21 -5.04
C LYS A 37 26.17 19.80 -4.49
N VAL A 38 25.48 19.52 -3.38
CA VAL A 38 25.30 18.15 -2.92
C VAL A 38 24.50 17.49 -4.02
N ASP A 39 25.15 16.62 -4.77
CA ASP A 39 24.50 15.83 -5.80
C ASP A 39 23.55 14.86 -5.09
N THR A 40 22.29 15.25 -4.97
CA THR A 40 21.21 14.43 -4.41
C THR A 40 20.70 13.40 -5.42
N SER A 41 21.29 13.33 -6.62
CA SER A 41 21.02 12.22 -7.53
C SER A 41 21.80 10.99 -7.08
N LEU A 42 21.30 10.33 -6.03
CA LEU A 42 21.44 8.87 -6.02
C LEU A 42 20.77 8.42 -7.32
N PRO A 43 21.47 7.79 -8.27
CA PRO A 43 20.79 7.15 -9.38
C PRO A 43 20.01 6.01 -8.75
N ALA A 44 18.74 6.25 -8.45
CA ALA A 44 17.78 5.19 -8.20
C ALA A 44 17.63 4.47 -9.53
N TYR A 45 18.56 3.56 -9.82
CA TYR A 45 18.34 2.49 -10.77
C TYR A 45 17.28 1.60 -10.14
N PHE A 46 16.02 2.01 -10.27
CA PHE A 46 14.94 1.05 -10.23
C PHE A 46 15.23 0.11 -11.40
N VAL A 47 15.58 -1.14 -11.10
CA VAL A 47 15.37 -2.19 -12.09
C VAL A 47 13.91 -2.07 -12.49
N GLU A 48 13.64 -1.97 -13.79
CA GLU A 48 12.30 -1.98 -14.32
C GLU A 48 11.76 -3.40 -14.10
N GLU A 49 11.38 -3.71 -12.86
CA GLU A 49 10.74 -4.97 -12.51
C GLU A 49 9.25 -4.83 -12.78
N THR A 50 8.79 -5.63 -13.73
CA THR A 50 7.37 -5.82 -14.01
C THR A 50 6.70 -6.39 -12.77
N GLN A 51 5.74 -5.67 -12.19
CA GLN A 51 5.04 -6.18 -11.00
C GLN A 51 4.24 -7.44 -11.37
N ARG A 52 4.38 -8.46 -10.52
CA ARG A 52 3.82 -9.80 -10.69
C ARG A 52 2.49 -9.88 -9.96
N VAL A 53 1.41 -10.11 -10.69
CA VAL A 53 0.06 -10.11 -10.15
C VAL A 53 -0.57 -11.48 -10.37
N ALA A 54 -0.97 -12.13 -9.27
CA ALA A 54 -1.81 -13.30 -9.35
C ALA A 54 -3.28 -12.90 -9.43
N VAL A 55 -4.05 -13.49 -10.33
CA VAL A 55 -5.51 -13.29 -10.43
C VAL A 55 -6.19 -14.62 -10.12
N TYR A 56 -7.12 -14.60 -9.18
CA TYR A 56 -7.95 -15.76 -8.91
C TYR A 56 -8.87 -16.02 -10.11
N ALA A 57 -8.67 -17.18 -10.74
CA ALA A 57 -9.35 -17.60 -11.95
C ALA A 57 -9.96 -18.97 -11.71
N GLU A 58 -11.15 -18.99 -11.11
CA GLU A 58 -11.88 -20.23 -10.86
C GLU A 58 -12.96 -20.45 -11.91
N SER A 59 -12.90 -21.62 -12.56
CA SER A 59 -13.89 -22.05 -13.56
C SER A 59 -15.17 -22.60 -12.92
N ASN A 60 -15.07 -23.12 -11.70
CA ASN A 60 -16.23 -23.60 -10.96
C ASN A 60 -16.97 -22.41 -10.32
N LEU A 61 -18.12 -22.07 -10.89
CA LEU A 61 -18.96 -20.93 -10.47
C LEU A 61 -19.92 -21.25 -9.31
N THR A 62 -19.77 -22.42 -8.67
CA THR A 62 -20.57 -22.78 -7.49
C THR A 62 -20.16 -21.91 -6.31
N LEU A 63 -21.15 -21.25 -5.71
CA LEU A 63 -20.98 -20.43 -4.52
C LEU A 63 -20.43 -21.26 -3.34
N PRO A 64 -19.48 -20.72 -2.55
CA PRO A 64 -19.06 -21.30 -1.28
C PRO A 64 -20.22 -21.37 -0.29
N ALA A 65 -20.15 -22.28 0.69
CA ALA A 65 -21.23 -22.48 1.65
C ALA A 65 -21.46 -21.25 2.55
N TYR A 66 -20.43 -20.42 2.76
CA TYR A 66 -20.56 -19.15 3.48
C TYR A 66 -21.22 -18.01 2.67
N ALA A 67 -21.42 -18.17 1.35
CA ALA A 67 -22.03 -17.14 0.54
C ALA A 67 -23.57 -17.20 0.67
N PRO A 68 -24.25 -16.12 1.09
CA PRO A 68 -25.71 -16.12 1.30
C PRO A 68 -26.51 -16.16 -0.02
N GLY A 69 -25.85 -15.95 -1.16
CA GLY A 69 -26.42 -15.89 -2.50
C GLY A 69 -25.52 -15.08 -3.44
N GLY A 70 -25.82 -15.11 -4.74
CA GLY A 70 -25.04 -14.39 -5.76
C GLY A 70 -24.92 -15.16 -7.08
N VAL A 71 -24.21 -14.57 -8.03
CA VAL A 71 -23.84 -15.22 -9.29
C VAL A 71 -22.37 -14.93 -9.50
N TYR A 72 -21.55 -15.98 -9.65
CA TYR A 72 -20.20 -15.79 -10.15
C TYR A 72 -20.21 -15.67 -11.65
N THR A 73 -19.41 -14.73 -12.12
CA THR A 73 -19.06 -14.60 -13.51
C THR A 73 -17.61 -15.00 -13.69
N ASP A 74 -17.28 -15.52 -14.86
CA ASP A 74 -15.93 -15.89 -15.29
C ASP A 74 -15.14 -14.69 -15.81
N HIS A 75 -15.41 -13.49 -15.29
CA HIS A 75 -14.87 -12.24 -15.82
C HIS A 75 -13.42 -11.96 -15.40
N TYR A 76 -12.75 -12.94 -14.79
CA TYR A 76 -11.32 -12.85 -14.47
C TYR A 76 -10.49 -12.59 -15.74
N GLN A 77 -10.91 -13.06 -16.92
CA GLN A 77 -10.18 -12.82 -18.16
C GLN A 77 -10.11 -11.33 -18.52
N ASN A 78 -11.21 -10.58 -18.35
CA ASN A 78 -11.20 -9.14 -18.62
C ASN A 78 -10.23 -8.38 -17.69
N VAL A 79 -10.07 -8.88 -16.45
CA VAL A 79 -9.12 -8.31 -15.49
C VAL A 79 -7.69 -8.66 -15.86
N ILE A 80 -7.44 -9.89 -16.30
CA ILE A 80 -6.12 -10.31 -16.81
C ILE A 80 -5.73 -9.44 -18.01
N ASP A 81 -6.60 -9.35 -19.02
CA ASP A 81 -6.33 -8.58 -20.24
C ASP A 81 -6.04 -7.10 -19.93
N LEU A 82 -6.80 -6.51 -19.00
CA LEU A 82 -6.59 -5.13 -18.55
C LEU A 82 -5.22 -4.98 -17.87
N LEU A 83 -4.86 -5.86 -16.95
CA LEU A 83 -3.61 -5.79 -16.21
C LEU A 83 -2.40 -6.02 -17.13
N GLU A 84 -2.47 -7.00 -18.03
CA GLU A 84 -1.42 -7.23 -19.03
C GLU A 84 -1.25 -6.02 -19.96
N SER A 85 -2.36 -5.40 -20.39
CA SER A 85 -2.32 -4.18 -21.22
C SER A 85 -1.68 -2.98 -20.51
N ALA A 86 -1.74 -2.96 -19.17
CA ALA A 86 -1.10 -1.96 -18.32
C ALA A 86 0.39 -2.27 -18.04
N GLY A 87 0.89 -3.41 -18.54
CA GLY A 87 2.30 -3.81 -18.39
C GLY A 87 2.59 -4.63 -17.14
N TYR A 88 1.59 -5.26 -16.52
CA TYR A 88 1.82 -6.19 -15.41
C TYR A 88 2.10 -7.62 -15.90
N ALA A 89 2.89 -8.38 -15.12
CA ALA A 89 3.08 -9.81 -15.35
C ALA A 89 1.98 -10.58 -14.61
N VAL A 90 0.98 -11.07 -15.34
CA VAL A 90 -0.22 -11.64 -14.73
C VAL A 90 -0.20 -13.17 -14.80
N THR A 91 -0.53 -13.82 -13.68
CA THR A 91 -0.72 -15.27 -13.62
C THR A 91 -2.12 -15.60 -13.10
N ALA A 92 -2.87 -16.37 -13.87
CA ALA A 92 -4.15 -16.94 -13.42
C ALA A 92 -3.90 -18.11 -12.45
N LEU A 93 -4.52 -18.08 -11.27
CA LEU A 93 -4.45 -19.17 -10.28
C LEU A 93 -5.85 -19.72 -10.00
N SER A 94 -6.02 -21.03 -10.16
CA SER A 94 -7.21 -21.77 -9.74
C SER A 94 -7.20 -22.09 -8.24
N THR A 95 -8.30 -22.62 -7.71
CA THR A 95 -8.30 -23.18 -6.34
C THR A 95 -7.19 -24.21 -6.17
N GLN A 96 -7.01 -25.11 -7.15
CA GLN A 96 -6.03 -26.18 -7.05
C GLN A 96 -4.60 -25.63 -7.02
N ASP A 97 -4.30 -24.63 -7.84
CA ASP A 97 -2.99 -23.96 -7.83
C ASP A 97 -2.65 -23.38 -6.46
N ILE A 98 -3.63 -22.80 -5.78
CA ILE A 98 -3.45 -22.22 -4.44
C ILE A 98 -3.26 -23.32 -3.39
N LEU A 99 -4.00 -24.43 -3.48
CA LEU A 99 -3.79 -25.61 -2.63
C LEU A 99 -2.41 -26.24 -2.84
N ASP A 100 -1.89 -26.18 -4.06
CA ASP A 100 -0.54 -26.61 -4.43
C ASP A 100 0.55 -25.59 -4.00
N HIS A 101 0.18 -24.62 -3.16
CA HIS A 101 1.07 -23.58 -2.61
C HIS A 101 1.71 -22.67 -3.66
N LYS A 102 1.07 -22.48 -4.82
CA LYS A 102 1.60 -21.55 -5.84
C LYS A 102 1.42 -20.08 -5.46
N LEU A 103 0.46 -19.73 -4.60
CA LEU A 103 0.30 -18.35 -4.12
C LEU A 103 1.32 -18.05 -3.01
N MET A 104 2.50 -17.55 -3.40
CA MET A 104 3.57 -17.18 -2.47
C MET A 104 3.96 -15.71 -2.63
N VAL A 105 4.29 -15.05 -1.51
CA VAL A 105 4.75 -13.64 -1.50
C VAL A 105 6.07 -13.46 -2.26
N ALA A 106 6.88 -14.52 -2.34
CA ALA A 106 8.09 -14.51 -3.14
C ALA A 106 7.80 -14.40 -4.65
N ASP A 107 6.66 -14.91 -5.10
CA ASP A 107 6.32 -15.06 -6.52
C ASP A 107 5.38 -13.97 -7.04
N TYR A 108 4.58 -13.36 -6.16
CA TYR A 108 3.60 -12.34 -6.52
C TYR A 108 3.60 -11.16 -5.56
N ASP A 109 3.52 -9.97 -6.12
CA ASP A 109 3.46 -8.70 -5.38
C ASP A 109 2.02 -8.37 -4.98
N ALA A 110 1.05 -8.78 -5.79
CA ALA A 110 -0.38 -8.65 -5.49
C ALA A 110 -1.19 -9.88 -5.92
N PHE A 111 -2.28 -10.12 -5.21
CA PHE A 111 -3.30 -11.12 -5.52
C PHE A 111 -4.67 -10.45 -5.67
N VAL A 112 -5.34 -10.70 -6.78
CA VAL A 112 -6.62 -10.09 -7.14
C VAL A 112 -7.73 -11.15 -7.14
N LEU A 113 -8.85 -10.83 -6.48
CA LEU A 113 -10.06 -11.63 -6.41
C LEU A 113 -11.20 -10.89 -7.15
N PRO A 114 -11.38 -11.11 -8.46
CA PRO A 114 -12.33 -10.34 -9.27
C PRO A 114 -13.74 -10.96 -9.24
N ASN A 115 -14.65 -10.37 -8.46
CA ASN A 115 -16.05 -10.78 -8.30
C ASN A 115 -16.23 -12.30 -8.05
N GLN A 116 -15.25 -12.91 -7.39
CA GLN A 116 -15.24 -14.32 -7.04
C GLN A 116 -14.81 -14.45 -5.58
N LEU A 117 -15.67 -15.06 -4.75
CA LEU A 117 -15.28 -15.34 -3.37
C LEU A 117 -14.44 -16.64 -3.36
N PRO A 118 -13.35 -16.66 -2.58
CA PRO A 118 -12.47 -17.81 -2.54
C PRO A 118 -13.16 -19.02 -1.89
N ARG A 119 -12.78 -20.24 -2.29
CA ARG A 119 -13.30 -21.44 -1.60
C ARG A 119 -12.78 -21.50 -0.17
N GLU A 120 -13.57 -22.09 0.72
CA GLU A 120 -13.20 -22.30 2.13
C GLU A 120 -11.86 -23.02 2.28
N SER A 121 -11.57 -23.96 1.36
CA SER A 121 -10.33 -24.72 1.32
C SER A 121 -9.08 -23.86 1.11
N ILE A 122 -9.19 -22.69 0.48
CA ILE A 122 -8.06 -21.80 0.16
C ILE A 122 -7.99 -20.54 1.02
N ILE A 123 -8.98 -20.28 1.88
CA ILE A 123 -9.02 -19.06 2.70
C ILE A 123 -7.76 -18.92 3.55
N ASN A 124 -7.29 -20.01 4.18
CA ASN A 124 -6.09 -19.98 5.00
C ASN A 124 -4.83 -19.69 4.17
N HIS A 125 -4.73 -20.20 2.94
CA HIS A 125 -3.61 -19.90 2.06
C HIS A 125 -3.57 -18.42 1.64
N ILE A 126 -4.73 -17.83 1.34
CA ILE A 126 -4.83 -16.39 1.04
C ILE A 126 -4.47 -15.55 2.26
N LYS A 127 -4.92 -15.96 3.45
CA LYS A 127 -4.56 -15.32 4.71
C LYS A 127 -3.05 -15.38 4.95
N ASP A 128 -2.41 -16.52 4.71
CA ASP A 128 -0.96 -16.68 4.90
C ASP A 128 -0.17 -15.81 3.92
N TYR A 129 -0.62 -15.70 2.66
CA TYR A 129 -0.07 -14.78 1.68
C TYR A 129 -0.14 -13.31 2.15
N TRP A 130 -1.31 -12.88 2.64
CA TRP A 130 -1.47 -11.53 3.21
C TRP A 130 -0.58 -11.30 4.43
N LEU A 131 -0.52 -12.25 5.35
CA LEU A 131 0.32 -12.17 6.56
C LEU A 131 1.82 -12.15 6.22
N GLY A 132 2.21 -12.78 5.12
CA GLY A 132 3.58 -12.71 4.59
C GLY A 132 3.94 -11.36 3.96
N GLY A 133 2.98 -10.43 3.81
CA GLY A 133 3.18 -9.10 3.24
C GLY A 133 2.70 -8.92 1.80
N GLY A 134 2.05 -9.94 1.22
CA GLY A 134 1.46 -9.83 -0.11
C GLY A 134 0.21 -8.93 -0.13
N GLY A 135 0.04 -8.14 -1.19
CA GLY A 135 -1.14 -7.29 -1.36
C GLY A 135 -2.35 -8.09 -1.82
N VAL A 136 -3.53 -7.88 -1.22
CA VAL A 136 -4.79 -8.50 -1.70
C VAL A 136 -5.78 -7.41 -2.10
N LEU A 137 -6.35 -7.55 -3.30
CA LEU A 137 -7.41 -6.70 -3.84
C LEU A 137 -8.65 -7.54 -4.14
N CYS A 138 -9.78 -7.18 -3.54
CA CYS A 138 -11.07 -7.84 -3.75
C CYS A 138 -12.09 -6.80 -4.22
N PHE A 139 -12.87 -7.10 -5.26
CA PHE A 139 -13.96 -6.25 -5.76
C PHE A 139 -15.06 -7.06 -6.45
#